data_AF-A0A356QCE1-F1
#
_entry.id   AF-A0A356QCE1-F1
#
_cell.length_a   1.000
_cell.length_b   1.000
_cell.length_c   1.000
_cell.angle_alpha   90.00
_cell.angle_beta   90.00
_cell.angle_gamma   90.00
#
_symmetry.space_group_name_H-M   'P 1'
#
loop_
_entity.id
_entity.type
_entity.pdbx_description
1 polymer ?
#
loop_
_entity_poly.entity_id
_entity_poly.type
_entity_poly.pdbx_seq_one_letter_code
_entity_poly.pdbx_strand_id
1 'polypeptide(L)'
;MTVSNTPLNHVTAHKQYSEMADVPTAGNARVVDAYPTRLAQAPASLTQPRQDGVVKGRALPGPLSEAQLDEFERKGYLFIPNLIDGEELEALRKEMNALLSNDAYRDKAFSITEPESHEIRSLFAVHRLSERLGALASDERVAGAARQIIGDDPYVHQ
;
A
#
# COMPACT_ATOMS: atom_id res chain seq x y z
N MET A 1 23.14 -31.01 -18.42
CA MET A 1 22.45 -31.00 -17.12
C MET A 1 20.96 -30.87 -17.40
N THR A 2 20.20 -31.93 -17.13
CA THR A 2 18.75 -32.00 -17.36
C THR A 2 18.01 -31.44 -16.15
N VAL A 3 17.28 -30.35 -16.33
CA VAL A 3 16.44 -29.75 -15.28
C VAL A 3 15.13 -30.53 -15.25
N SER A 4 14.87 -31.24 -14.15
CA SER A 4 13.61 -31.97 -13.95
C SER A 4 12.52 -30.97 -13.56
N ASN A 5 11.38 -31.00 -14.28
CA ASN A 5 10.25 -30.11 -14.03
C ASN A 5 9.33 -30.75 -12.99
N THR A 6 9.42 -30.29 -11.74
CA THR A 6 8.52 -30.73 -10.66
C THR A 6 7.14 -30.09 -10.86
N PRO A 7 6.03 -30.85 -10.85
CA PRO A 7 4.70 -30.27 -10.98
C PRO A 7 4.37 -29.40 -9.74
N LEU A 8 3.80 -28.21 -10.00
CA LEU A 8 3.32 -27.31 -8.96
C LEU A 8 2.09 -27.93 -8.27
N ASN A 9 2.18 -28.15 -6.95
CA ASN A 9 1.03 -28.55 -6.15
C ASN A 9 -0.02 -27.43 -6.13
N HIS A 10 -1.30 -27.81 -6.22
CA HIS A 10 -2.41 -26.91 -5.95
C HIS A 10 -2.31 -26.40 -4.50
N VAL A 11 -1.99 -25.12 -4.35
CA VAL A 11 -2.05 -24.44 -3.05
C VAL A 11 -3.45 -23.86 -2.91
N THR A 12 -4.24 -24.42 -2.00
CA THR A 12 -5.47 -23.76 -1.54
C THR A 12 -5.05 -22.60 -0.64
N ALA A 13 -5.19 -21.38 -1.16
CA ALA A 13 -4.93 -20.17 -0.39
C ALA A 13 -6.04 -19.99 0.66
N HIS A 14 -5.76 -20.34 1.91
CA HIS A 14 -6.61 -19.95 3.03
C HIS A 14 -6.25 -18.51 3.41
N LYS A 15 -7.12 -17.55 3.06
CA LYS A 15 -7.05 -16.21 3.67
C LYS A 15 -7.41 -16.37 5.14
N GLN A 16 -6.45 -16.16 6.04
CA GLN A 16 -6.72 -15.99 7.47
C GLN A 16 -7.41 -14.64 7.67
N TYR A 17 -8.74 -14.63 7.61
CA TYR A 17 -9.53 -13.54 8.19
C TYR A 17 -9.66 -13.80 9.69
N SER A 18 -9.46 -12.74 10.49
CA SER A 18 -9.64 -12.73 11.93
C SER A 18 -11.01 -13.32 12.30
N GLU A 19 -11.04 -14.20 13.29
CA GLU A 19 -12.25 -14.72 13.91
C GLU A 19 -13.07 -13.54 14.44
N MET A 20 -14.08 -13.08 13.68
CA MET A 20 -15.29 -12.33 14.09
C MET A 20 -15.92 -11.68 12.83
N ALA A 21 -16.33 -12.50 11.86
CA ALA A 21 -17.33 -12.13 10.86
C ALA A 21 -17.91 -13.41 10.26
N ASP A 22 -19.24 -13.44 10.14
CA ASP A 22 -20.12 -14.46 9.57
C ASP A 22 -19.47 -15.56 8.73
N VAL A 23 -19.77 -16.83 9.08
CA VAL A 23 -19.38 -18.01 8.30
C VAL A 23 -20.15 -17.99 6.98
N PRO A 24 -19.51 -17.80 5.81
CA PRO A 24 -20.23 -17.89 4.55
C PRO A 24 -20.51 -19.36 4.25
N THR A 25 -21.77 -19.65 3.94
CA THR A 25 -22.20 -20.95 3.38
C THR A 25 -21.27 -21.34 2.22
N ALA A 26 -20.76 -22.58 2.27
CA ALA A 26 -19.84 -23.15 1.29
C ALA A 26 -20.50 -23.32 -0.10
N GLY A 27 -20.64 -22.22 -0.84
CA GLY A 27 -20.80 -22.23 -2.28
C GLY A 27 -19.42 -22.36 -2.92
N ASN A 28 -19.23 -23.32 -3.81
CA ASN A 28 -18.07 -23.40 -4.71
C ASN A 28 -18.10 -22.22 -5.70
N ALA A 29 -17.85 -21.01 -5.21
CA ALA A 29 -17.58 -19.87 -6.06
C ALA A 29 -16.20 -20.10 -6.66
N ARG A 30 -16.13 -20.35 -7.98
CA ARG A 30 -14.86 -20.25 -8.72
C ARG A 30 -14.38 -18.81 -8.57
N VAL A 31 -13.39 -18.60 -7.71
CA VAL A 31 -12.68 -17.32 -7.62
C VAL A 31 -11.89 -17.19 -8.93
N VAL A 32 -12.34 -16.28 -9.79
CA VAL A 32 -11.61 -15.91 -11.01
C VAL A 32 -10.58 -14.86 -10.61
N ASP A 33 -9.31 -15.13 -10.85
CA ASP A 33 -8.26 -14.13 -10.71
C ASP A 33 -8.39 -13.09 -11.82
N ALA A 34 -8.77 -11.87 -11.45
CA ALA A 34 -8.97 -10.79 -12.39
C ALA A 34 -7.64 -10.28 -12.98
N TYR A 35 -6.50 -10.48 -12.32
CA TYR A 35 -5.18 -9.97 -12.75
C TYR A 35 -4.09 -11.05 -12.65
N PRO A 36 -4.16 -12.11 -13.48
CA PRO A 36 -3.22 -13.22 -13.40
C PRO A 36 -1.81 -12.80 -13.81
N THR A 37 -0.83 -13.00 -12.91
CA THR A 37 0.59 -12.67 -13.15
C THR A 37 1.51 -13.80 -12.66
N ARG A 38 2.80 -13.77 -13.06
CA ARG A 38 3.80 -14.80 -12.71
C ARG A 38 3.40 -16.22 -13.14
N LEU A 39 2.70 -16.33 -14.28
CA LEU A 39 2.28 -17.60 -14.86
C LEU A 39 3.47 -18.43 -15.34
N ALA A 40 3.33 -19.76 -15.32
CA ALA A 40 4.37 -20.68 -15.79
C ALA A 40 4.69 -20.52 -17.29
N GLN A 41 3.73 -20.03 -18.06
CA GLN A 41 3.91 -19.66 -19.46
C GLN A 41 3.51 -18.20 -19.64
N ALA A 42 4.22 -17.49 -20.52
CA ALA A 42 3.88 -16.11 -20.83
C ALA A 42 2.45 -16.02 -21.41
N PRO A 43 1.65 -15.03 -20.99
CA PRO A 43 0.33 -14.81 -21.56
C PRO A 43 0.45 -14.35 -23.02
N ALA A 44 -0.62 -14.54 -23.81
CA ALA A 44 -0.67 -14.10 -25.20
C ALA A 44 -0.54 -12.56 -25.34
N SER A 45 -0.88 -11.80 -24.30
CA SER A 45 -0.68 -10.36 -24.23
C SER A 45 0.02 -9.99 -22.91
N LEU A 46 1.01 -9.11 -22.98
CA LEU A 46 1.67 -8.53 -21.81
C LEU A 46 0.82 -7.43 -21.14
N THR A 47 -0.20 -6.93 -21.83
CA THR A 47 -1.11 -5.91 -21.33
C THR A 47 -2.53 -6.43 -21.24
N GLN A 48 -3.24 -5.99 -20.21
CA GLN A 48 -4.63 -6.31 -19.95
C GLN A 48 -5.36 -5.00 -19.59
N PRO A 49 -6.61 -4.81 -20.03
CA PRO A 49 -7.45 -3.73 -19.53
C PRO A 49 -7.65 -3.81 -18.01
N ARG A 50 -7.57 -2.66 -17.34
CA ARG A 50 -7.99 -2.54 -15.93
C ARG A 50 -9.48 -2.88 -15.83
N GLN A 51 -9.86 -3.66 -14.83
CA GLN A 51 -11.25 -4.06 -14.57
C GLN A 51 -11.90 -3.23 -13.46
N ASP A 52 -11.11 -2.52 -12.66
CA ASP A 52 -11.57 -1.66 -11.57
C ASP A 52 -11.71 -0.19 -11.97
N GLY A 53 -12.66 0.51 -11.34
CA GLY A 53 -12.70 1.97 -11.36
C GLY A 53 -11.46 2.58 -10.68
N VAL A 54 -11.00 3.72 -11.20
CA VAL A 54 -9.82 4.43 -10.67
C VAL A 54 -10.21 5.29 -9.47
N VAL A 55 -11.26 6.09 -9.60
CA VAL A 55 -11.87 6.86 -8.51
C VAL A 55 -13.23 6.26 -8.20
N LYS A 56 -13.40 5.73 -6.99
CA LYS A 56 -14.61 5.01 -6.57
C LYS A 56 -15.48 5.83 -5.61
N GLY A 57 -14.90 6.83 -4.94
CA GLY A 57 -15.55 7.64 -3.91
C GLY A 57 -15.82 9.08 -4.31
N ARG A 58 -16.06 9.37 -5.60
CA ARG A 58 -16.25 10.76 -6.09
C ARG A 58 -17.31 11.55 -5.32
N ALA A 59 -18.39 10.89 -4.89
CA ALA A 59 -19.45 11.52 -4.11
C ALA A 59 -19.14 11.66 -2.60
N LEU A 60 -18.04 11.08 -2.13
CA LEU A 60 -17.64 11.17 -0.72
C LEU A 60 -17.02 12.53 -0.41
N PRO A 61 -17.27 13.08 0.78
CA PRO A 61 -16.59 14.30 1.21
C PRO A 61 -15.10 14.06 1.38
N GLY A 62 -14.29 15.07 1.09
CA GLY A 62 -12.86 15.03 1.35
C GLY A 62 -12.11 16.24 0.77
N PRO A 63 -10.78 16.24 0.91
CA PRO A 63 -9.95 17.40 0.59
C PRO A 63 -9.69 17.61 -0.91
N LEU A 64 -9.89 16.60 -1.76
CA LEU A 64 -9.67 16.70 -3.20
C LEU A 64 -10.87 17.36 -3.89
N SER A 65 -10.56 18.33 -4.76
CA SER A 65 -11.53 18.93 -5.68
C SER A 65 -11.87 18.00 -6.84
N GLU A 66 -13.00 18.23 -7.51
CA GLU A 66 -13.39 17.47 -8.73
C GLU A 66 -12.30 17.50 -9.81
N ALA A 67 -11.66 18.65 -10.03
CA ALA A 67 -10.57 18.77 -11.00
C ALA A 67 -9.36 17.90 -10.65
N GLN A 68 -9.04 17.75 -9.36
CA GLN A 68 -7.98 16.86 -8.89
C GLN A 68 -8.40 15.39 -9.02
N LEU A 69 -9.66 15.05 -8.75
CA LEU A 69 -10.17 13.69 -8.98
C LEU A 69 -10.12 13.31 -10.45
N ASP A 70 -10.50 14.21 -11.35
CA ASP A 70 -10.39 14.03 -12.81
C ASP A 70 -8.93 13.88 -13.25
N GLU A 71 -8.03 14.67 -12.68
CA GLU A 71 -6.60 14.55 -12.96
C GLU A 71 -6.03 13.21 -12.50
N PHE A 72 -6.38 12.76 -11.29
CA PHE A 72 -5.97 11.44 -10.78
C PHE A 72 -6.52 10.31 -11.65
N GLU A 73 -7.80 10.37 -12.02
CA GLU A 73 -8.45 9.36 -12.86
C GLU A 73 -7.75 9.24 -14.22
N ARG A 74 -7.35 10.37 -14.81
CA ARG A 74 -6.68 10.41 -16.10
C ARG A 74 -5.18 10.06 -16.04
N LYS A 75 -4.45 10.52 -15.03
CA LYS A 75 -2.99 10.39 -14.93
C LYS A 75 -2.52 9.20 -14.09
N GLY A 76 -3.35 8.74 -13.17
CA GLY A 76 -3.01 7.74 -12.16
C GLY A 76 -2.17 8.27 -10.98
N TYR A 77 -1.96 9.58 -10.87
CA TYR A 77 -1.25 10.23 -9.76
C TYR A 77 -1.68 11.68 -9.60
N LEU A 78 -1.40 12.26 -8.43
CA LEU A 78 -1.58 13.68 -8.12
C LEU A 78 -0.32 14.26 -7.47
N PHE A 79 -0.07 15.54 -7.74
CA PHE A 79 0.94 16.32 -7.04
C PHE A 79 0.25 17.44 -6.26
N ILE A 80 0.38 17.42 -4.93
CA ILE A 80 -0.22 18.41 -4.04
C ILE A 80 0.91 19.25 -3.41
N PRO A 81 1.19 20.45 -3.94
CA PRO A 81 2.25 21.28 -3.40
C PRO A 81 1.89 21.76 -2.00
N ASN A 82 2.88 21.83 -1.12
CA ASN A 82 2.75 22.36 0.25
C ASN A 82 1.62 21.69 1.06
N LEU A 83 1.40 20.38 0.86
CA LEU A 83 0.48 19.60 1.69
C LEU A 83 0.88 19.65 3.18
N ILE A 84 2.20 19.66 3.40
CA ILE A 84 2.87 19.77 4.69
C ILE A 84 3.92 20.85 4.54
N ASP A 85 3.93 21.85 5.41
CA ASP A 85 4.87 22.95 5.38
C ASP A 85 5.23 23.45 6.79
N GLY A 86 6.05 24.51 6.85
CA GLY A 86 6.38 25.21 8.09
C GLY A 86 6.91 24.31 9.21
N GLU A 87 6.42 24.56 10.42
CA GLU A 87 6.85 23.84 11.63
C GLU A 87 6.46 22.36 11.61
N GLU A 88 5.35 22.00 10.96
CA GLU A 88 4.92 20.61 10.84
C GLU A 88 5.95 19.79 10.05
N LEU A 89 6.38 20.32 8.90
CA LEU A 89 7.41 19.69 8.06
C LEU A 89 8.72 19.49 8.83
N GLU A 90 9.16 20.51 9.56
CA GLU A 90 10.40 20.45 10.33
C GLU A 90 10.32 19.43 11.48
N ALA A 91 9.17 19.34 12.15
CA ALA A 91 8.94 18.32 13.18
C ALA A 91 8.97 16.89 12.60
N LEU A 92 8.36 16.67 11.43
CA LEU A 92 8.37 15.38 10.74
C LEU A 92 9.77 14.99 10.27
N ARG A 93 10.55 15.95 9.77
CA ARG A 93 11.96 15.74 9.39
C ARG A 93 12.81 15.33 10.59
N LYS A 94 12.65 16.02 11.72
CA LYS A 94 13.36 15.71 12.96
C LYS A 94 13.02 14.30 13.45
N GLU A 95 11.73 13.94 13.42
CA GLU A 95 11.26 12.60 13.78
C GLU A 95 11.88 11.53 12.89
N MET A 96 11.83 11.71 11.56
CA MET A 96 12.41 10.75 10.62
C MET A 96 13.92 10.58 10.83
N ASN A 97 14.65 11.68 11.03
CA ASN A 97 16.09 11.63 11.31
C ASN A 97 16.40 10.89 12.62
N ALA A 98 15.58 11.07 13.66
CA ALA A 98 15.73 10.35 14.91
C ALA A 98 15.51 8.84 14.74
N LEU A 99 14.51 8.43 13.96
CA LEU A 99 14.26 7.01 13.66
C LEU A 99 15.41 6.40 12.84
N LEU A 100 15.89 7.10 11.81
CA LEU A 100 16.98 6.62 10.93
C LEU A 100 18.34 6.57 11.64
N SER A 101 18.54 7.41 12.66
CA SER A 101 19.79 7.43 13.45
C SER A 101 19.74 6.50 14.66
N ASN A 102 18.64 5.76 14.85
CA ASN A 102 18.50 4.87 16.00
C ASN A 102 19.27 3.56 15.75
N ASP A 103 20.43 3.42 16.39
CA ASP A 103 21.25 2.21 16.27
C ASP A 103 20.53 0.94 16.72
N ALA A 104 19.57 1.03 17.65
CA ALA A 104 18.78 -0.13 18.07
C ALA A 104 17.82 -0.64 16.99
N TYR A 105 17.60 0.13 15.92
CA TYR A 105 16.81 -0.29 14.76
C TYR A 105 17.63 -0.98 13.68
N ARG A 106 18.96 -0.98 13.80
CA ARG A 106 19.81 -1.82 12.94
C ARG A 106 19.50 -3.29 13.21
N ASP A 107 19.54 -4.10 12.15
CA ASP A 107 19.27 -5.55 12.17
C ASP A 107 17.85 -5.95 12.61
N LYS A 108 16.91 -5.00 12.66
CA LYS A 108 15.49 -5.30 12.88
C LYS A 108 14.81 -5.69 11.59
N ALA A 109 13.80 -6.58 11.67
CA ALA A 109 13.05 -7.04 10.51
C ALA A 109 12.32 -5.93 9.74
N PHE A 110 12.06 -4.80 10.38
CA PHE A 110 11.45 -3.61 9.76
C PHE A 110 12.49 -2.62 9.21
N SER A 111 13.78 -2.94 9.25
CA SER A 111 14.87 -2.05 8.84
C SER A 111 15.67 -2.68 7.71
N ILE A 112 15.95 -1.87 6.69
CA ILE A 112 16.83 -2.26 5.58
C ILE A 112 18.06 -1.37 5.64
N THR A 113 19.21 -2.01 5.78
CA THR A 113 20.51 -1.34 5.85
C THR A 113 21.30 -1.53 4.56
N GLU A 114 22.14 -0.57 4.22
CA GLU A 114 23.15 -0.73 3.17
C GLU A 114 24.11 -1.87 3.56
N PRO A 115 24.46 -2.80 2.65
CA PRO A 115 25.29 -3.95 2.99
C PRO A 115 26.69 -3.60 3.54
N GLU A 116 27.29 -2.51 3.04
CA GLU A 116 28.67 -2.15 3.38
C GLU A 116 28.75 -1.21 4.60
N SER A 117 27.99 -0.12 4.60
CA SER A 117 28.04 0.90 5.66
C SER A 117 27.18 0.57 6.88
N HIS A 118 26.27 -0.42 6.75
CA HIS A 118 25.24 -0.75 7.73
C HIS A 118 24.28 0.42 8.03
N GLU A 119 24.29 1.46 7.20
CA GLU A 119 23.41 2.64 7.33
C GLU A 119 21.96 2.28 6.99
N ILE A 120 21.01 2.75 7.80
CA ILE A 120 19.59 2.50 7.57
C ILE A 120 19.13 3.27 6.31
N ARG A 121 18.68 2.54 5.29
CA ARG A 121 18.15 3.07 4.02
C ARG A 121 16.63 3.11 3.98
N SER A 122 15.96 2.22 4.71
CA SER A 122 14.50 2.19 4.78
C SER A 122 14.02 1.62 6.11
N LEU A 123 12.96 2.23 6.65
CA LEU A 123 12.21 1.72 7.80
C LEU A 123 10.78 1.44 7.36
N PHE A 124 10.29 0.24 7.64
CA PHE A 124 8.92 -0.17 7.44
C PHE A 124 8.07 0.13 8.67
N ALA A 125 6.75 0.22 8.49
CA ALA A 125 5.78 0.41 9.56
C ALA A 125 6.04 1.66 10.43
N VAL A 126 6.60 2.73 9.85
CA VAL A 126 6.91 3.98 10.58
C VAL A 126 5.68 4.61 11.23
N HIS A 127 4.49 4.39 10.67
CA HIS A 127 3.21 4.78 11.24
C HIS A 127 2.91 4.11 12.60
N ARG A 128 3.59 3.01 12.93
CA ARG A 128 3.52 2.33 14.24
C ARG A 128 4.72 2.63 15.14
N LEU A 129 5.87 2.93 14.54
CA LEU A 129 7.10 3.26 15.26
C LEU A 129 7.12 4.70 15.77
N SER A 130 6.32 5.58 15.16
CA SER A 130 6.22 6.98 15.50
C SER A 130 4.76 7.42 15.56
N GLU A 131 4.35 7.93 16.71
CA GLU A 131 3.03 8.54 16.90
C GLU A 131 2.81 9.69 15.92
N ARG A 132 3.84 10.50 15.65
CA ARG A 132 3.75 11.65 14.75
C ARG A 132 3.52 11.23 13.30
N LEU A 133 4.26 10.23 12.82
CA LEU A 133 4.06 9.72 11.46
C LEU A 133 2.73 8.95 11.34
N GLY A 134 2.30 8.26 12.39
CA GLY A 134 0.98 7.64 12.47
C GLY A 134 -0.17 8.66 12.43
N ALA A 135 -0.01 9.78 13.13
CA ALA A 135 -0.96 10.90 13.09
C ALA A 135 -1.04 11.49 11.68
N LEU A 136 0.10 11.71 11.00
CA LEU A 136 0.11 12.18 9.61
C LEU A 136 -0.59 11.21 8.66
N ALA A 137 -0.37 9.89 8.82
CA ALA A 137 -1.03 8.88 7.99
C ALA A 137 -2.57 8.87 8.17
N SER A 138 -3.05 9.30 9.36
CA SER A 138 -4.46 9.37 9.71
C SER A 138 -5.08 10.76 9.50
N ASP A 139 -4.28 11.75 9.13
CA ASP A 139 -4.72 13.14 8.92
C ASP A 139 -5.70 13.20 7.74
N GLU A 140 -6.78 13.98 7.86
CA GLU A 140 -7.82 14.07 6.83
C GLU A 140 -7.30 14.62 5.49
N ARG A 141 -6.19 15.37 5.48
CA ARG A 141 -5.51 15.77 4.24
C ARG A 141 -4.99 14.57 3.44
N VAL A 142 -4.65 13.47 4.11
CA VAL A 142 -4.11 12.23 3.52
C VAL A 142 -5.17 11.14 3.47
N ALA A 143 -5.71 10.75 4.63
CA ALA A 143 -6.71 9.69 4.74
C ALA A 143 -8.03 10.06 4.06
N GLY A 144 -8.45 11.34 4.14
CA GLY A 144 -9.64 11.82 3.45
C GLY A 144 -9.48 11.80 1.92
N ALA A 145 -8.29 12.14 1.40
CA ALA A 145 -8.00 12.03 -0.02
C ALA A 145 -8.02 10.57 -0.49
N ALA A 146 -7.44 9.67 0.30
CA ALA A 146 -7.48 8.23 0.03
C ALA A 146 -8.92 7.69 0.04
N ARG A 147 -9.77 8.14 0.99
CA ARG A 147 -11.19 7.79 1.08
C ARG A 147 -11.94 8.17 -0.20
N GLN A 148 -11.73 9.38 -0.73
CA GLN A 148 -12.35 9.82 -2.00
C GLN A 148 -11.91 8.97 -3.20
N ILE A 149 -10.65 8.55 -3.25
CA ILE A 149 -10.15 7.72 -4.36
C ILE A 149 -10.64 6.27 -4.25
N ILE A 150 -10.52 5.67 -3.07
CA ILE A 150 -10.81 4.25 -2.82
C ILE A 150 -12.31 3.98 -2.72
N GLY A 151 -13.10 4.98 -2.30
CA GLY A 151 -14.54 4.85 -2.11
C GLY A 151 -14.96 4.17 -0.81
N ASP A 152 -14.04 4.03 0.14
CA ASP A 152 -14.27 3.43 1.46
C ASP A 152 -13.23 3.96 2.46
N ASP A 153 -13.41 3.66 3.75
CA ASP A 153 -12.46 4.03 4.79
C ASP A 153 -11.12 3.30 4.62
N PRO A 154 -10.00 4.05 4.49
CA PRO A 154 -8.69 3.45 4.25
C PRO A 154 -8.07 2.92 5.54
N TYR A 155 -7.17 1.94 5.39
CA TYR A 155 -6.21 1.55 6.42
C TYR A 155 -4.79 1.57 5.84
N VAL A 156 -3.79 1.70 6.70
CA VAL A 156 -2.39 1.69 6.27
C VAL A 156 -1.94 0.25 6.00
N HIS A 157 -1.76 -0.08 4.72
CA HIS A 157 -1.23 -1.39 4.32
C HIS A 157 0.26 -1.54 4.67
N GLN A 158 1.06 -0.48 4.50
CA GLN A 158 2.50 -0.48 4.76
C GLN A 158 2.98 0.89 5.24
#